data_AF-A0A913XK60-F1
#
_entry.id   AF-A0A913XK60-F1
#
_cell.length_a   1.000
_cell.length_b   1.000
_cell.length_c   1.000
_cell.angle_alpha   90.00
_cell.angle_beta   90.00
_cell.angle_gamma   90.00
#
_symmetry.space_group_name_H-M   'P 1'
#
loop_
_entity.id
_entity.type
_entity.pdbx_description
1 polymer ?
#
loop_
_entity_poly.entity_id
_entity_poly.type
_entity_poly.pdbx_seq_one_letter_code
_entity_poly.pdbx_strand_id
1 'polypeptide(L)' 'MGAQGAVSIIFRGKKDIKKYENEYVDRFANPFPAATRGFVDDIIEPRMTRRRICEDLEVLATKKRENPWKKHGNIPL' A
#
# COMPACT_ATOMS: atom_id res chain seq x y z
N MET A 1 -8.80 -2.87 -4.79
CA MET A 1 -10.22 -2.77 -5.24
C MET A 1 -10.66 -1.32 -5.08
N GLY A 2 -11.48 -0.78 -6.00
CA GLY A 2 -12.02 0.58 -5.88
C GLY A 2 -13.19 0.68 -4.89
N ALA A 3 -13.51 1.90 -4.44
CA ALA A 3 -14.56 2.16 -3.45
C ALA A 3 -15.94 1.63 -3.90
N GLN A 4 -16.34 1.88 -5.14
CA GLN A 4 -17.59 1.36 -5.72
C GLN A 4 -17.71 -0.17 -5.62
N GLY A 5 -16.62 -0.89 -5.93
CA GLY A 5 -16.58 -2.35 -5.87
C GLY A 5 -16.61 -2.88 -4.44
N ALA A 6 -15.93 -2.21 -3.51
CA ALA A 6 -15.96 -2.59 -2.10
C ALA A 6 -17.35 -2.37 -1.49
N VAL A 7 -17.96 -1.21 -1.75
CA VAL A 7 -19.27 -0.84 -1.22
C VAL A 7 -20.40 -1.71 -1.79
N SER A 8 -20.33 -2.10 -3.06
CA SER A 8 -21.35 -2.99 -3.66
C SER A 8 -21.38 -4.38 -3.01
N ILE A 9 -20.24 -4.85 -2.51
CA ILE A 9 -20.14 -6.11 -1.75
C ILE A 9 -20.57 -5.90 -0.29
N ILE A 10 -20.04 -4.88 0.38
CA ILE A 10 -20.27 -4.64 1.82
C ILE A 10 -21.72 -4.22 2.11
N PHE A 11 -22.31 -3.36 1.27
CA PHE A 11 -23.65 -2.79 1.46
C PHE A 11 -24.68 -3.36 0.48
N ARG A 12 -24.49 -4.62 0.06
CA ARG A 12 -25.38 -5.30 -0.88
C ARG A 12 -26.85 -5.23 -0.41
N GLY A 13 -27.74 -4.73 -1.29
CA GLY A 13 -29.18 -4.61 -1.01
C GLY A 13 -29.63 -3.35 -0.28
N LYS A 14 -28.73 -2.39 0.01
CA LYS A 14 -29.07 -1.07 0.58
C LYS A 14 -29.36 -0.05 -0.54
N LYS A 15 -30.22 0.94 -0.26
CA LYS A 15 -30.66 1.95 -1.24
C LYS A 15 -29.76 3.20 -1.37
N ASP A 16 -28.86 3.45 -0.42
CA ASP A 16 -28.02 4.67 -0.36
C ASP A 16 -26.54 4.44 -0.74
N ILE A 17 -26.28 3.69 -1.80
CA ILE A 17 -24.93 3.25 -2.20
C ILE A 17 -23.95 4.43 -2.35
N LYS A 18 -24.38 5.55 -2.95
CA LYS A 18 -23.54 6.74 -3.13
C LYS A 18 -23.02 7.34 -1.82
N LYS A 19 -23.84 7.31 -0.76
CA LYS A 19 -23.43 7.83 0.55
C LYS A 19 -22.31 6.97 1.13
N TYR A 20 -22.49 5.65 1.09
CA TYR A 20 -21.49 4.70 1.56
C TYR A 20 -20.21 4.72 0.73
N GLU A 21 -20.30 5.00 -0.56
CA GLU A 21 -19.15 5.18 -1.43
C GLU A 21 -18.28 6.36 -1.02
N ASN A 22 -18.88 7.54 -0.82
CA ASN A 22 -18.14 8.72 -0.36
C ASN A 22 -17.49 8.48 1.01
N GLU A 23 -18.23 7.90 1.96
CA GLU A 23 -17.70 7.56 3.29
C GLU A 23 -16.53 6.55 3.20
N TYR A 24 -16.61 5.60 2.27
CA TYR A 24 -15.56 4.62 2.05
C TYR A 24 -14.31 5.28 1.45
N VAL A 25 -14.47 6.19 0.50
CA VAL A 25 -13.36 6.96 -0.09
C VAL A 25 -12.66 7.77 1.00
N ASP A 26 -13.42 8.53 1.78
CA ASP A 26 -12.85 9.40 2.82
C ASP A 26 -12.06 8.61 3.86
N ARG A 27 -12.54 7.42 4.24
CA ARG A 27 -11.88 6.59 5.26
C ARG A 27 -10.73 5.75 4.74
N PHE A 28 -10.84 5.21 3.52
CA PHE A 28 -9.95 4.13 3.06
C PHE A 28 -9.16 4.46 1.80
N ALA A 29 -9.57 5.44 0.99
CA ALA A 29 -8.85 5.84 -0.23
C ALA A 29 -7.73 6.86 0.07
N ASN A 30 -6.98 6.62 1.14
CA ASN A 30 -5.89 7.46 1.60
C ASN A 30 -4.81 6.57 2.25
N PRO A 31 -3.57 7.07 2.45
CA PRO A 31 -2.47 6.24 2.94
C PRO A 31 -2.52 5.92 4.44
N PHE A 32 -3.37 6.60 5.24
CA PHE A 32 -3.34 6.49 6.70
C PHE A 32 -3.68 5.10 7.26
N PRO A 33 -4.66 4.34 6.71
CA PRO A 33 -4.91 2.96 7.11
C PRO A 33 -3.72 2.02 6.90
N ALA A 34 -2.85 2.29 5.92
CA ALA A 34 -1.65 1.51 5.67
C ALA A 34 -0.52 1.91 6.63
N ALA A 35 -0.35 3.22 6.88
CA ALA A 35 0.62 3.76 7.84
C ALA A 35 0.37 3.25 9.27
N THR A 36 -0.90 3.21 9.71
CA THR A 36 -1.28 2.71 11.04
C THR A 36 -0.88 1.25 11.27
N ARG A 37 -0.73 0.46 10.18
CA ARG A 37 -0.34 -0.95 10.22
C ARG A 37 1.16 -1.16 9.97
N GLY A 38 1.92 -0.10 9.72
CA GLY A 38 3.34 -0.20 9.36
C GLY A 38 3.60 -0.81 7.98
N PHE A 39 2.62 -0.80 7.08
CA PHE A 39 2.85 -1.21 5.68
C PHE A 39 3.51 -0.11 4.84
N VAL A 40 3.40 1.14 5.31
CA VAL A 40 4.05 2.32 4.75
C VAL A 40 4.86 2.93 5.89
N ASP A 41 6.15 3.11 5.68
CA ASP A 41 7.07 3.61 6.71
C ASP A 41 6.90 5.13 6.96
N ASP A 42 6.62 5.92 5.92
CA ASP A 42 6.47 7.38 6.03
C ASP A 42 5.53 7.95 4.94
N ILE A 43 4.88 9.09 5.22
CA ILE A 43 4.07 9.87 4.27
C ILE A 43 4.80 11.20 4.05
N ILE A 44 5.39 11.36 2.86
CA ILE A 44 6.28 12.49 2.56
C ILE A 44 5.66 13.46 1.54
N GLU A 45 6.15 14.70 1.53
CA GLU A 45 5.83 15.64 0.46
C GLU A 45 6.43 15.19 -0.89
N PRO A 46 5.73 15.36 -2.02
CA PRO A 46 6.20 14.90 -3.33
C PRO A 46 7.60 15.42 -3.72
N ARG A 47 7.93 16.66 -3.35
CA ARG A 47 9.24 17.28 -3.62
C ARG A 47 10.40 16.63 -2.86
N MET A 48 10.12 15.98 -1.73
CA MET A 48 11.13 15.35 -0.87
C MET A 48 11.58 13.98 -1.37
N THR A 49 10.85 13.39 -2.33
CA THR A 49 11.07 12.03 -2.84
C THR A 49 12.52 11.75 -3.21
N ARG A 50 13.18 12.63 -3.99
CA ARG A 50 14.59 12.42 -4.40
C ARG A 50 15.52 12.33 -3.18
N ARG A 51 15.37 13.26 -2.24
CA ARG A 51 16.23 13.34 -1.05
C ARG A 51 16.08 12.08 -0.21
N ARG A 52 14.83 11.67 0.07
CA ARG A 52 14.54 10.46 0.86
C ARG A 52 15.11 9.21 0.22
N ILE A 53 14.95 9.04 -1.10
CA ILE A 53 15.54 7.90 -1.82
C ILE A 53 17.06 7.87 -1.69
N CYS A 54 17.74 9.01 -1.82
CA CYS A 54 19.21 9.06 -1.66
C CYS A 54 19.63 8.64 -0.24
N GLU A 55 18.99 9.20 0.78
CA GLU A 55 19.26 8.87 2.19
C GLU A 55 19.01 7.37 2.48
N ASP A 56 17.89 6.82 1.99
CA ASP A 56 17.54 5.40 2.19
C ASP A 56 18.54 4.46 1.50
N LEU A 57 19.02 4.82 0.30
CA LEU A 57 20.03 4.03 -0.42
C LEU A 57 21.38 4.02 0.29
N GLU A 58 21.79 5.13 0.91
CA GLU A 58 23.01 5.21 1.71
C GLU A 58 22.93 4.27 2.92
N VAL A 59 21.79 4.26 3.64
CA VAL A 59 21.56 3.37 4.78
C VAL A 59 21.54 1.90 4.35
N LEU A 60 20.98 1.59 3.18
CA LEU A 60 20.83 0.23 2.68
C LEU A 60 22.10 -0.30 1.97
N ALA A 61 23.13 0.51 1.77
CA ALA A 61 24.31 0.19 0.98
C ALA A 61 25.05 -1.09 1.43
N THR A 62 25.00 -1.41 2.73
CA THR A 62 25.70 -2.57 3.29
C THR A 62 24.78 -3.75 3.62
N LYS A 63 23.50 -3.69 3.21
CA LYS A 63 22.51 -4.73 3.53
C LYS A 63 22.86 -6.05 2.84
N LYS A 64 23.02 -7.12 3.63
CA LYS A 64 23.19 -8.50 3.15
C LYS A 64 22.00 -9.36 3.59
N ARG A 65 21.46 -10.16 2.66
CA ARG A 65 20.39 -11.14 2.93
C ARG A 65 20.71 -12.43 2.19
N GLU A 66 20.68 -13.54 2.91
CA GLU A 66 20.82 -14.87 2.33
C GLU A 66 19.44 -15.51 2.15
N ASN A 67 19.31 -16.30 1.08
CA ASN A 67 18.13 -17.12 0.83
C ASN A 67 18.49 -18.59 1.08
N PRO A 68 17.51 -19.46 1.41
CA PRO A 68 17.73 -20.90 1.48
C PRO A 68 18.35 -21.45 0.18
N TRP A 69 19.28 -22.40 0.32
CA TRP A 69 19.98 -23.00 -0.82
C TRP A 69 19.02 -23.76 -1.74
N LYS A 70 19.17 -23.55 -3.05
CA LYS A 70 18.48 -24.26 -4.13
C LYS A 70 19.28 -24.14 -5.43
N LYS A 71 19.13 -25.09 -6.36
CA LYS A 71 19.79 -25.03 -7.68
C LYS A 71 19.35 -23.80 -8.50
N HIS A 72 18.04 -23.52 -8.51
CA HIS A 72 17.44 -22.35 -9.16
C HIS A 72 16.03 -22.12 -8.60
N GLY A 73 15.39 -21.00 -8.96
CA GLY A 73 13.96 -20.79 -8.72
C GLY A 73 13.08 -21.64 -9.64
N ASN A 74 11.78 -21.70 -9.32
CA ASN A 74 10.74 -22.26 -10.19
C ASN A 74 9.66 -21.20 -10.38
N ILE A 75 9.99 -20.15 -11.13
CA ILE A 75 9.03 -19.08 -11.45
C ILE A 75 7.98 -19.64 -12.43
N PRO A 76 6.67 -19.30 -12.30
CA PRO A 76 5.67 -19.72 -13.27
C PRO A 76 6.09 -19.32 -14.70
N LEU A 77 5.94 -20.27 -15.64
CA LEU A 77 6.19 -20.06 -17.08
C LEU A 77 4.94 -19.52 -17.77
#